data_AF-A0A350P045-F1
#
_entry.id   AF-A0A350P045-F1
#
_cell.length_a   1.000
_cell.length_b   1.000
_cell.length_c   1.000
_cell.angle_alpha   90.00
_cell.angle_beta   90.00
_cell.angle_gamma   90.00
#
_symmetry.space_group_name_H-M   'P 1'
#
loop_
_entity.id
_entity.type
_entity.pdbx_description
1 polymer ?
#
loop_
_entity_poly.entity_id
_entity_poly.type
_entity_poly.pdbx_seq_one_letter_code
_entity_poly.pdbx_strand_id
1 'polypeptide(L)'
;LTAMVGFWATLSLNIPDFSRYAKSQKAQVKGQIIGLPLTMFLFAALGVLLTSASTTLVGETVSDPVTLIGHIDSPFFVAIAMLLIIVATLSTNTAANVVSPTNDFQNIAPKYINHTRGVLLTGLVGVLLMSWELLKKLGLIESDVSVESMYSNWLLGYSSLLGPIAGIMIVDYFFIRKQELDVAALYTSSTLYPKVNWAGFIAFLVPVAVTLLAVTADVFTWYYNYGWFTGSISGAVIYYVAANKLLLGAQSHVGDLAKAS
;
A
#
# COMPACT_ATOMS: atom_id res chain seq x y z
N LEU A 1 -13.69 0.67 -8.31
CA LEU A 1 -12.70 1.77 -8.26
C LEU A 1 -11.89 1.76 -6.95
N THR A 2 -12.51 1.97 -5.79
CA THR A 2 -11.82 2.03 -4.48
C THR A 2 -10.94 0.83 -4.18
N ALA A 3 -11.41 -0.39 -4.41
CA ALA A 3 -10.58 -1.60 -4.26
C ALA A 3 -9.32 -1.57 -5.15
N MET A 4 -9.43 -1.11 -6.40
CA MET A 4 -8.27 -0.99 -7.30
C MET A 4 -7.31 0.11 -6.85
N VAL A 5 -7.81 1.20 -6.29
CA VAL A 5 -6.94 2.23 -5.69
C VAL A 5 -6.25 1.67 -4.44
N GLY A 6 -6.98 0.94 -3.60
CA GLY A 6 -6.45 0.21 -2.44
C GLY A 6 -5.33 -0.75 -2.76
N PHE A 7 -5.46 -1.46 -3.88
CA PHE A 7 -4.42 -2.36 -4.39
C PHE A 7 -3.09 -1.63 -4.57
N TRP A 8 -3.13 -0.40 -5.11
CA TRP A 8 -1.94 0.42 -5.39
C TRP A 8 -1.58 1.39 -4.25
N ALA A 9 -2.43 1.52 -3.24
CA ALA A 9 -2.30 2.48 -2.16
C ALA A 9 -1.01 2.28 -1.37
N THR A 10 -0.69 1.04 -1.00
CA THR A 10 0.52 0.70 -0.25
C THR A 10 1.77 1.08 -1.02
N LEU A 11 1.84 0.66 -2.30
CA LEU A 11 2.97 0.98 -3.16
C LEU A 11 3.12 2.50 -3.36
N SER A 12 2.00 3.22 -3.39
CA SER A 12 2.02 4.68 -3.52
C SER A 12 2.56 5.35 -2.26
N LEU A 13 2.17 4.86 -1.07
CA LEU A 13 2.60 5.40 0.22
C LEU A 13 4.06 5.06 0.53
N ASN A 14 4.55 3.91 0.09
CA ASN A 14 5.91 3.44 0.33
C ASN A 14 6.87 3.75 -0.83
N ILE A 15 6.43 4.46 -1.88
CA ILE A 15 7.29 4.82 -3.01
C ILE A 15 8.62 5.50 -2.63
N PRO A 16 8.73 6.23 -1.49
CA PRO A 16 10.01 6.75 -1.02
C PRO A 16 11.09 5.68 -0.78
N ASP A 17 10.71 4.43 -0.50
CA ASP A 17 11.65 3.31 -0.37
C ASP A 17 12.49 3.08 -1.63
N PHE A 18 11.90 3.35 -2.80
CA PHE A 18 12.56 3.24 -4.09
C PHE A 18 13.11 4.58 -4.56
N SER A 19 12.33 5.65 -4.42
CA SER A 19 12.72 6.95 -4.97
C SER A 19 13.93 7.56 -4.26
N ARG A 20 14.24 7.15 -3.02
CA ARG A 20 15.50 7.52 -2.35
C ARG A 20 16.76 7.08 -3.11
N TYR A 21 16.65 6.07 -3.98
CA TYR A 21 17.73 5.59 -4.85
C TYR A 21 17.68 6.20 -6.25
N ALA A 22 16.68 7.04 -6.55
CA ALA A 22 16.57 7.69 -7.85
C ALA A 22 17.62 8.80 -7.99
N LYS A 23 18.18 8.93 -9.20
CA LYS A 23 19.17 9.97 -9.52
C LYS A 23 18.62 11.40 -9.38
N SER A 24 17.31 11.59 -9.57
CA SER A 24 16.61 12.87 -9.43
C SER A 24 15.09 12.68 -9.41
N GLN A 25 14.35 13.67 -8.91
CA GLN A 25 12.89 13.68 -8.95
C GLN A 25 12.34 13.60 -10.38
N LYS A 26 12.97 14.28 -11.34
CA LYS A 26 12.57 14.20 -12.76
C LYS A 26 12.73 12.78 -13.31
N ALA A 27 13.78 12.07 -12.92
CA ALA A 27 14.00 10.69 -13.35
C ALA A 27 12.94 9.74 -12.77
N GLN A 28 12.62 9.88 -11.48
CA GLN A 28 11.54 9.12 -10.84
C GLN A 28 10.19 9.36 -11.51
N VAL A 29 9.81 10.62 -11.72
CA VAL A 29 8.51 10.97 -12.34
C VAL A 29 8.41 10.41 -13.75
N LYS A 30 9.45 10.58 -14.58
CA LYS A 30 9.48 9.99 -15.93
C LYS A 30 9.39 8.47 -15.89
N GLY A 31 10.14 7.83 -14.99
CA GLY A 31 10.13 6.38 -14.82
C GLY A 31 8.74 5.84 -14.48
N GLN A 32 8.00 6.49 -13.58
CA GLN A 32 6.66 6.06 -13.19
C GLN A 32 5.61 6.35 -14.27
N ILE A 33 5.62 7.55 -14.87
CA ILE A 33 4.64 7.94 -15.90
C ILE A 33 4.78 7.11 -17.17
N ILE A 34 6.00 6.71 -17.54
CA ILE A 34 6.22 5.85 -18.70
C ILE A 34 6.03 4.39 -18.30
N GLY A 35 6.63 3.97 -17.18
CA GLY A 35 6.64 2.59 -16.75
C GLY A 35 5.26 2.05 -16.40
N LEU A 36 4.52 2.72 -15.50
CA LEU A 36 3.27 2.17 -14.96
C LEU A 36 2.12 2.19 -16.00
N PRO A 37 1.64 3.35 -16.51
CA PRO A 37 0.52 3.38 -17.45
C PRO A 37 0.73 2.54 -18.71
N LEU A 38 1.92 2.62 -19.33
CA LEU A 38 2.18 1.91 -20.60
C LEU A 38 2.18 0.40 -20.39
N THR A 39 2.91 -0.10 -19.38
CA THR A 39 2.96 -1.55 -19.14
C THR A 39 1.60 -2.08 -18.69
N MET A 40 0.89 -1.35 -17.82
CA MET A 40 -0.46 -1.73 -17.41
C MET A 40 -1.41 -1.79 -18.60
N PHE A 41 -1.37 -0.80 -19.50
CA PHE A 41 -2.17 -0.84 -20.72
C PHE A 41 -1.85 -2.06 -21.58
N LEU A 42 -0.57 -2.36 -21.81
CA LEU A 42 -0.15 -3.50 -22.64
C LEU A 42 -0.58 -4.84 -22.01
N PHE A 43 -0.36 -5.04 -20.71
CA PHE A 43 -0.74 -6.27 -20.02
C PHE A 43 -2.27 -6.42 -19.92
N ALA A 44 -3.00 -5.35 -19.65
CA ALA A 44 -4.47 -5.38 -19.64
C ALA A 44 -5.04 -5.70 -21.03
N ALA A 45 -4.51 -5.06 -22.07
CA ALA A 45 -4.91 -5.33 -23.46
C ALA A 45 -4.62 -6.79 -23.83
N LEU A 46 -3.43 -7.30 -23.50
CA LEU A 46 -3.06 -8.69 -23.74
C LEU A 46 -4.00 -9.65 -22.98
N GLY A 47 -4.30 -9.38 -21.71
CA GLY A 47 -5.22 -10.20 -20.93
C GLY A 47 -6.62 -10.26 -21.54
N VAL A 48 -7.17 -9.12 -21.96
CA VAL A 48 -8.48 -9.07 -22.65
C VAL A 48 -8.45 -9.82 -23.97
N LEU A 49 -7.41 -9.63 -24.79
CA LEU A 49 -7.26 -10.32 -26.07
C LEU A 49 -7.16 -11.83 -25.92
N LEU A 50 -6.32 -12.32 -25.00
CA LEU A 50 -6.14 -13.75 -24.76
C LEU A 50 -7.40 -14.38 -24.16
N THR A 51 -8.05 -13.70 -23.21
CA THR A 51 -9.31 -14.17 -22.63
C THR A 51 -10.41 -14.26 -23.70
N SER A 52 -10.52 -13.25 -24.57
CA SER A 52 -11.49 -13.26 -25.68
C SER A 52 -11.21 -14.40 -26.67
N ALA A 53 -9.93 -14.61 -27.01
CA ALA A 53 -9.51 -15.66 -27.93
C ALA A 53 -9.62 -17.07 -27.34
N SER A 54 -9.56 -17.22 -26.01
CA SER A 54 -9.57 -18.53 -25.33
C SER A 54 -10.78 -19.39 -25.71
N THR A 55 -11.97 -18.80 -25.81
CA THR A 55 -13.18 -19.53 -26.22
C THR A 55 -13.03 -20.22 -27.59
N THR A 56 -12.35 -19.56 -28.53
CA THR A 56 -12.10 -20.11 -29.87
C THR A 56 -10.90 -21.07 -29.89
N LEU A 57 -9.89 -20.82 -29.05
CA LEU A 57 -8.65 -21.61 -29.02
C LEU A 57 -8.79 -22.91 -28.22
N VAL A 58 -9.50 -22.88 -27.09
CA VAL A 58 -9.58 -23.97 -26.12
C VAL A 58 -11.01 -24.39 -25.78
N GLY A 59 -12.02 -23.75 -26.36
CA GLY A 59 -13.43 -24.12 -26.21
C GLY A 59 -14.13 -23.57 -24.96
N GLU A 60 -13.40 -22.91 -24.07
CA GLU A 60 -13.92 -22.26 -22.87
C GLU A 60 -13.26 -20.90 -22.63
N THR A 61 -13.94 -20.04 -21.86
CA THR A 61 -13.40 -18.73 -21.51
C THR A 61 -12.44 -18.86 -20.32
N VAL A 62 -11.15 -18.67 -20.57
CA VAL A 62 -10.08 -18.76 -19.57
C VAL A 62 -9.43 -17.39 -19.38
N SER A 63 -9.56 -16.81 -18.19
CA SER A 63 -8.91 -15.55 -17.82
C SER A 63 -7.59 -15.72 -17.08
N ASP A 64 -7.35 -16.89 -16.49
CA ASP A 64 -6.09 -17.20 -15.79
C ASP A 64 -5.01 -17.60 -16.81
N PRO A 65 -3.91 -16.85 -16.94
CA PRO A 65 -2.85 -17.15 -17.90
C PRO A 65 -2.16 -18.48 -17.63
N VAL A 66 -2.08 -18.93 -16.36
CA VAL A 66 -1.45 -20.21 -16.02
C VAL A 66 -2.29 -21.37 -16.54
N THR A 67 -3.60 -21.32 -16.33
CA THR A 67 -4.55 -22.28 -16.89
C THR A 67 -4.52 -22.28 -18.42
N LEU A 68 -4.42 -21.11 -19.06
CA LEU A 68 -4.34 -21.01 -20.51
C LEU A 68 -3.05 -21.62 -21.07
N ILE A 69 -1.90 -21.45 -20.39
CA ILE A 69 -0.64 -22.12 -20.74
C ILE A 69 -0.80 -23.65 -20.68
N GLY A 70 -1.58 -24.17 -19.74
CA GLY A 70 -1.85 -25.61 -19.62
C GLY A 70 -2.52 -26.26 -20.83
N HIS A 71 -3.11 -25.46 -21.71
CA HIS A 71 -3.73 -25.93 -22.96
C HIS A 71 -2.77 -26.00 -24.15
N ILE A 72 -1.50 -25.63 -23.97
CA ILE A 72 -0.49 -25.72 -25.04
C ILE A 72 -0.05 -27.19 -25.18
N ASP A 73 -0.21 -27.76 -26.38
CA ASP A 73 0.10 -29.18 -26.64
C ASP A 73 1.58 -29.55 -26.44
N SER A 74 2.49 -28.60 -26.65
CA SER A 74 3.94 -28.84 -26.58
C SER A 74 4.47 -28.65 -25.16
N PRO A 75 4.93 -29.72 -24.48
CA PRO A 75 5.48 -29.63 -23.13
C PRO A 75 6.70 -28.71 -23.04
N PHE A 76 7.46 -28.59 -24.12
CA PHE A 76 8.60 -27.68 -24.21
C PHE A 76 8.18 -26.21 -24.07
N PHE A 77 7.14 -25.79 -24.80
CA PHE A 77 6.65 -24.42 -24.73
C PHE A 77 5.94 -24.14 -23.41
N VAL A 78 5.23 -25.12 -22.85
CA VAL A 78 4.67 -25.04 -21.49
C VAL A 78 5.78 -24.77 -20.47
N ALA A 79 6.86 -25.55 -20.51
CA ALA A 79 7.98 -25.38 -19.58
C ALA A 79 8.62 -24.00 -19.67
N ILE A 80 8.83 -23.49 -20.89
CA ILE A 80 9.37 -22.13 -21.10
C ILE A 80 8.39 -21.07 -20.56
N ALA A 81 7.11 -21.16 -20.89
CA ALA A 81 6.11 -20.20 -20.46
C ALA A 81 6.00 -20.16 -18.92
N MET A 82 5.97 -21.34 -18.28
CA MET A 82 5.95 -21.44 -16.82
C MET A 82 7.21 -20.88 -16.17
N LEU A 83 8.39 -21.12 -16.75
CA LEU A 83 9.63 -20.50 -16.27
C LEU A 83 9.55 -18.97 -16.33
N LEU A 84 9.03 -18.41 -17.43
CA LEU A 84 8.82 -16.96 -17.56
C LEU A 84 7.82 -16.42 -16.54
N ILE A 85 6.72 -17.12 -16.29
CA ILE A 85 5.74 -16.76 -15.25
C ILE A 85 6.38 -16.76 -13.87
N ILE A 86 7.22 -17.76 -13.54
CA ILE A 86 7.94 -17.81 -12.27
C ILE A 86 8.87 -16.60 -12.13
N VAL A 87 9.68 -16.30 -13.15
CA VAL A 87 10.59 -15.15 -13.14
C VAL A 87 9.82 -13.84 -13.00
N ALA A 88 8.73 -13.67 -13.75
CA ALA A 88 7.87 -12.49 -13.65
C ALA A 88 7.30 -12.33 -12.23
N THR A 89 6.74 -13.41 -11.67
CA THR A 89 6.15 -13.42 -10.33
C THR A 89 7.19 -13.08 -9.27
N LEU A 90 8.37 -13.71 -9.31
CA LEU A 90 9.43 -13.46 -8.33
C LEU A 90 9.97 -12.02 -8.43
N SER A 91 10.20 -11.52 -9.64
CA SER A 91 10.74 -10.17 -9.85
C SER A 91 9.77 -9.09 -9.36
N THR A 92 8.47 -9.20 -9.70
CA THR A 92 7.45 -8.26 -9.23
C THR A 92 7.23 -8.37 -7.73
N ASN A 93 7.15 -9.59 -7.16
CA ASN A 93 6.92 -9.76 -5.74
C ASN A 93 8.09 -9.23 -4.89
N THR A 94 9.32 -9.51 -5.31
CA THR A 94 10.53 -8.99 -4.64
C THR A 94 10.52 -7.47 -4.61
N ALA A 95 10.23 -6.83 -5.75
CA ALA A 95 10.17 -5.37 -5.82
C ALA A 95 8.99 -4.81 -5.01
N ALA A 96 7.76 -5.25 -5.26
CA ALA A 96 6.57 -4.60 -4.73
C ALA A 96 6.24 -4.97 -3.28
N ASN A 97 6.54 -6.21 -2.84
CA ASN A 97 6.02 -6.75 -1.60
C ASN A 97 7.10 -7.10 -0.56
N VAL A 98 8.38 -7.15 -0.94
CA VAL A 98 9.46 -7.52 0.00
C VAL A 98 10.22 -6.31 0.53
N VAL A 99 10.45 -5.29 -0.30
CA VAL A 99 11.32 -4.15 0.05
C VAL A 99 10.81 -3.37 1.25
N SER A 100 9.56 -2.92 1.23
CA SER A 100 8.99 -2.09 2.30
C SER A 100 8.90 -2.77 3.66
N PRO A 101 8.31 -3.98 3.81
CA PRO A 101 8.31 -4.66 5.10
C PRO A 101 9.73 -4.99 5.59
N THR A 102 10.68 -5.26 4.69
CA THR A 102 12.09 -5.40 5.07
C THR A 102 12.62 -4.11 5.71
N ASN A 103 12.39 -2.95 5.08
CA ASN A 103 12.78 -1.66 5.64
C ASN A 103 12.08 -1.41 6.99
N ASP A 104 10.79 -1.74 7.12
CA ASP A 104 10.03 -1.57 8.36
C ASP A 104 10.60 -2.43 9.50
N PHE A 105 10.90 -3.70 9.27
CA PHE A 105 11.53 -4.56 10.27
C PHE A 105 12.91 -4.03 10.69
N GLN A 106 13.70 -3.54 9.73
CA GLN A 106 14.99 -2.91 10.04
C GLN A 106 14.81 -1.63 10.87
N ASN A 107 13.77 -0.83 10.62
CA ASN A 107 13.49 0.38 11.39
C ASN A 107 12.99 0.08 12.81
N ILE A 108 12.24 -1.01 13.02
CA ILE A 108 11.73 -1.41 14.33
C ILE A 108 12.88 -1.84 15.26
N ALA A 109 13.84 -2.63 14.75
CA ALA A 109 14.92 -3.19 15.55
C ALA A 109 16.26 -3.18 14.80
N PRO A 110 16.83 -2.00 14.49
CA PRO A 110 17.97 -1.86 13.59
C PRO A 110 19.25 -2.54 14.09
N LYS A 111 19.39 -2.71 15.41
CA LYS A 111 20.52 -3.43 16.02
C LYS A 111 20.46 -4.95 15.83
N TYR A 112 19.27 -5.51 15.57
CA TYR A 112 19.04 -6.96 15.55
C TYR A 112 18.64 -7.47 14.17
N ILE A 113 18.02 -6.62 13.34
CA ILE A 113 17.49 -6.99 12.04
C ILE A 113 18.33 -6.32 10.95
N ASN A 114 19.16 -7.13 10.30
CA ASN A 114 19.83 -6.73 9.07
C ASN A 114 18.93 -7.03 7.86
N HIS A 115 19.37 -6.62 6.67
CA HIS A 115 18.60 -6.77 5.44
C HIS A 115 18.15 -8.23 5.19
N THR A 116 19.07 -9.19 5.27
CA THR A 116 18.75 -10.62 5.08
C THR A 116 17.70 -11.11 6.05
N ARG A 117 17.81 -10.76 7.34
CA ARG A 117 16.82 -11.12 8.36
C ARG A 117 15.46 -10.48 8.07
N GLY A 118 15.43 -9.22 7.63
CA GLY A 118 14.18 -8.54 7.26
C GLY A 118 13.48 -9.20 6.07
N VAL A 119 14.22 -9.61 5.04
CA VAL A 119 13.69 -10.35 3.89
C VAL A 119 13.11 -11.71 4.34
N LEU A 120 13.87 -12.46 5.15
CA LEU A 120 13.42 -13.77 5.66
C LEU A 120 12.18 -13.64 6.55
N LEU A 121 12.11 -12.62 7.41
CA LEU A 121 10.94 -12.34 8.25
C LEU A 121 9.72 -11.98 7.40
N THR A 122 9.91 -11.17 6.36
CA THR A 122 8.84 -10.82 5.41
C THR A 122 8.27 -12.07 4.75
N GLY A 123 9.14 -12.94 4.21
CA GLY A 123 8.72 -14.20 3.59
C GLY A 123 8.02 -15.13 4.58
N LEU A 124 8.56 -15.27 5.79
CA LEU A 124 7.98 -16.09 6.85
C LEU A 124 6.56 -15.61 7.22
N VAL A 125 6.40 -14.31 7.47
CA VAL A 125 5.08 -13.73 7.80
C VAL A 125 4.10 -13.93 6.65
N GLY A 126 4.52 -13.70 5.40
CA GLY A 126 3.68 -13.95 4.23
C GLY A 126 3.20 -15.40 4.11
N VAL A 127 4.11 -16.37 4.29
CA VAL A 127 3.79 -17.81 4.28
C VAL A 127 2.85 -18.16 5.42
N LEU A 128 3.06 -17.63 6.63
CA LEU A 128 2.19 -17.89 7.77
C LEU A 128 0.78 -17.33 7.53
N LEU A 129 0.65 -16.11 6.99
CA LEU A 129 -0.65 -15.49 6.68
C LEU A 129 -1.42 -16.27 5.61
N MET A 130 -0.74 -16.79 4.59
CA MET A 130 -1.36 -17.56 3.49
C MET A 130 -1.29 -19.08 3.70
N SER A 131 -0.87 -19.55 4.89
CA SER A 131 -0.68 -20.97 5.18
C SER A 131 -1.97 -21.77 4.99
N TRP A 132 -3.12 -21.21 5.39
CA TRP A 132 -4.42 -21.85 5.21
C TRP A 132 -4.75 -22.11 3.73
N GLU A 133 -4.46 -21.17 2.83
CA GLU A 133 -4.69 -21.35 1.38
C GLU A 133 -3.76 -22.41 0.81
N LEU A 134 -2.50 -22.45 1.26
CA LEU A 134 -1.55 -23.49 0.87
C LEU A 134 -2.03 -24.88 1.31
N LEU A 135 -2.48 -25.01 2.56
CA LEU A 135 -3.02 -26.27 3.08
C LEU A 135 -4.29 -26.69 2.33
N LYS A 136 -5.16 -25.74 1.96
CA LYS A 136 -6.35 -25.99 1.15
C LYS A 136 -5.98 -26.50 -0.24
N LYS A 137 -5.03 -25.84 -0.92
CA LYS A 137 -4.53 -26.28 -2.23
C LYS A 137 -3.85 -27.65 -2.18
N LEU A 138 -3.27 -28.03 -1.04
CA LEU A 138 -2.70 -29.35 -0.80
C LEU A 138 -3.75 -30.42 -0.42
N GLY A 139 -5.04 -30.05 -0.30
CA GLY A 139 -6.11 -30.97 0.10
C GLY A 139 -6.05 -31.39 1.57
N LEU A 140 -5.31 -30.67 2.42
CA LEU A 140 -5.14 -30.99 3.85
C LEU A 140 -6.24 -30.40 4.72
N ILE A 141 -6.92 -29.35 4.24
CA ILE A 141 -8.06 -28.73 4.90
C ILE A 141 -9.15 -28.41 3.88
N GLU A 142 -10.41 -28.48 4.30
CA GLU A 142 -11.56 -27.99 3.53
C GLU A 142 -11.93 -26.59 4.02
N SER A 143 -12.16 -25.66 3.10
CA SER A 143 -12.59 -24.30 3.41
C SER A 143 -13.31 -23.70 2.22
N ASP A 144 -14.54 -23.22 2.46
CA ASP A 144 -15.36 -22.53 1.46
C ASP A 144 -14.94 -21.07 1.23
N VAL A 145 -13.91 -20.60 1.95
CA VAL A 145 -13.43 -19.23 1.83
C VAL A 145 -12.67 -19.06 0.52
N SER A 146 -13.23 -18.25 -0.38
CA SER A 146 -12.54 -17.79 -1.59
C SER A 146 -11.51 -16.71 -1.25
N VAL A 147 -10.26 -16.91 -1.69
CA VAL A 147 -9.18 -15.91 -1.56
C VAL A 147 -9.57 -14.61 -2.25
N GLU A 148 -10.24 -14.69 -3.40
CA GLU A 148 -10.66 -13.53 -4.18
C GLU A 148 -11.68 -12.66 -3.42
N SER A 149 -12.69 -13.30 -2.81
CA SER A 149 -13.69 -12.62 -1.99
C SER A 149 -13.05 -12.00 -0.75
N MET A 150 -12.19 -12.76 -0.06
CA MET A 150 -11.46 -12.28 1.11
C MET A 150 -10.59 -11.07 0.78
N TYR A 151 -9.82 -11.14 -0.31
CA TYR A 151 -8.93 -10.07 -0.75
C TYR A 151 -9.69 -8.82 -1.19
N SER A 152 -10.78 -8.98 -1.97
CA SER A 152 -11.57 -7.84 -2.45
C SER A 152 -12.23 -7.08 -1.29
N ASN A 153 -12.79 -7.79 -0.31
CA ASN A 153 -13.37 -7.18 0.88
C ASN A 153 -12.29 -6.53 1.75
N TRP A 154 -11.14 -7.21 1.92
CA TRP A 154 -10.00 -6.66 2.63
C TRP A 154 -9.54 -5.34 2.00
N LEU A 155 -9.35 -5.29 0.68
CA LEU A 155 -8.90 -4.09 -0.02
C LEU A 155 -9.86 -2.89 0.15
N LEU A 156 -11.17 -3.12 0.17
CA LEU A 156 -12.14 -2.04 0.39
C LEU A 156 -12.01 -1.45 1.81
N GLY A 157 -11.98 -2.30 2.83
CA GLY A 157 -11.75 -1.87 4.22
C GLY A 157 -10.41 -1.19 4.37
N TYR A 158 -9.36 -1.83 3.88
CA TYR A 158 -7.97 -1.38 3.97
C TYR A 158 -7.72 -0.04 3.27
N SER A 159 -8.33 0.19 2.09
CA SER A 159 -8.28 1.50 1.40
C SER A 159 -8.79 2.63 2.28
N SER A 160 -9.85 2.37 3.04
CA SER A 160 -10.48 3.34 3.91
C SER A 160 -9.61 3.68 5.13
N LEU A 161 -8.71 2.77 5.52
CA LEU A 161 -7.72 3.00 6.58
C LEU A 161 -6.47 3.73 6.07
N LEU A 162 -6.00 3.40 4.86
CA LEU A 162 -4.81 4.02 4.29
C LEU A 162 -5.07 5.44 3.77
N GLY A 163 -6.28 5.73 3.31
CA GLY A 163 -6.65 7.06 2.80
C GLY A 163 -6.29 8.19 3.80
N PRO A 164 -6.78 8.16 5.05
CA PRO A 164 -6.45 9.17 6.06
C PRO A 164 -4.95 9.37 6.26
N ILE A 165 -4.15 8.29 6.24
CA ILE A 165 -2.69 8.36 6.36
C ILE A 165 -2.10 9.13 5.17
N ALA A 166 -2.55 8.84 3.94
CA ALA A 166 -2.14 9.57 2.74
C ALA A 166 -2.43 11.07 2.87
N GLY A 167 -3.64 11.42 3.30
CA GLY A 167 -4.06 12.80 3.52
C GLY A 167 -3.19 13.53 4.55
N ILE A 168 -2.91 12.89 5.69
CA ILE A 168 -2.04 13.43 6.74
C ILE A 168 -0.63 13.70 6.19
N MET A 169 -0.03 12.72 5.51
CA MET A 169 1.33 12.85 4.96
C MET A 169 1.44 13.99 3.94
N ILE A 170 0.45 14.12 3.04
CA ILE A 170 0.40 15.21 2.05
C ILE A 170 0.34 16.56 2.76
N VAL A 171 -0.57 16.72 3.72
CA VAL A 171 -0.75 17.99 4.43
C VAL A 171 0.46 18.35 5.28
N ASP A 172 1.00 17.39 6.03
CA ASP A 172 2.18 17.61 6.86
C ASP A 172 3.36 18.10 6.02
N TYR A 173 3.67 17.39 4.94
CA TYR A 173 4.83 17.71 4.13
C TYR A 173 4.65 18.99 3.30
N PHE A 174 3.57 19.13 2.54
CA PHE A 174 3.43 20.25 1.59
C PHE A 174 2.91 21.53 2.24
N PHE A 175 2.00 21.45 3.22
CA PHE A 175 1.29 22.62 3.74
C PHE A 175 1.81 23.09 5.10
N ILE A 176 2.06 22.17 6.02
CA ILE A 176 2.57 22.51 7.36
C ILE A 176 4.07 22.78 7.32
N ARG A 177 4.84 21.84 6.74
CA ARG A 177 6.31 21.89 6.70
C ARG A 177 6.87 22.52 5.43
N LYS A 178 6.03 22.84 4.45
CA LYS A 178 6.42 23.52 3.20
C LYS A 178 7.59 22.84 2.48
N GLN A 179 7.58 21.51 2.47
CA GLN A 179 8.59 20.64 1.85
C GLN A 179 9.98 20.67 2.51
N GLU A 180 10.10 21.29 3.69
CA GLU A 180 11.35 21.38 4.43
C GLU A 180 11.35 20.36 5.59
N LEU A 181 12.34 19.46 5.57
CA LEU A 181 12.57 18.46 6.61
C LEU A 181 14.00 18.55 7.11
N ASP A 182 14.17 18.73 8.42
CA ASP A 182 15.44 18.50 9.09
C ASP A 182 15.66 16.99 9.25
N VAL A 183 16.52 16.43 8.40
CA VAL A 183 16.84 15.00 8.38
C VAL A 183 17.58 14.58 9.65
N ALA A 184 18.48 15.41 10.16
CA ALA A 184 19.24 15.06 11.37
C ALA A 184 18.29 14.98 12.57
N ALA A 185 17.37 15.94 12.70
CA ALA A 185 16.40 15.94 13.79
C ALA A 185 15.45 14.73 13.77
N LEU A 186 15.15 14.12 12.61
CA LEU A 186 14.34 12.89 12.51
C LEU A 186 14.96 11.68 13.22
N TYR A 187 16.30 11.64 13.35
CA TYR A 187 17.03 10.54 14.00
C TYR A 187 17.47 10.87 15.44
N THR A 188 16.93 11.93 16.04
CA THR A 188 17.25 12.36 17.41
C THR A 188 15.98 12.51 18.24
N SER A 189 16.12 12.80 19.53
CA SER A 189 14.96 13.12 20.41
C SER A 189 14.51 14.58 20.28
N SER A 190 14.57 15.14 19.07
CA SER A 190 14.19 16.53 18.80
C SER A 190 12.71 16.78 19.09
N THR A 191 12.38 17.95 19.64
CA THR A 191 11.00 18.39 19.86
C THR A 191 10.28 18.73 18.54
N LEU A 192 11.02 18.95 17.45
CA LEU A 192 10.47 19.22 16.11
C LEU A 192 9.68 18.03 15.54
N TYR A 193 10.04 16.81 15.97
CA TYR A 193 9.38 15.56 15.59
C TYR A 193 9.02 14.80 16.86
N PRO A 194 7.89 15.14 17.49
CA PRO A 194 7.49 14.52 18.75
C PRO A 194 7.28 13.02 18.54
N LYS A 195 7.67 12.22 19.54
CA LYS A 195 7.47 10.76 19.53
C LYS A 195 6.01 10.36 19.30
N VAL A 196 5.08 11.20 19.72
CA VAL A 196 3.63 11.02 19.56
C VAL A 196 3.04 12.31 19.00
N ASN A 197 2.37 12.21 17.86
CA ASN A 197 1.66 13.32 17.23
C ASN A 197 0.14 13.10 17.35
N TRP A 198 -0.47 13.71 18.38
CA TRP A 198 -1.92 13.61 18.61
C TRP A 198 -2.76 14.19 17.48
N ALA A 199 -2.28 15.22 16.77
CA ALA A 199 -2.97 15.73 15.58
C ALA A 199 -3.11 14.64 14.52
N GLY A 200 -2.04 13.87 14.32
CA GLY A 200 -2.00 12.72 13.40
C GLY A 200 -2.96 11.63 13.83
N PHE A 201 -2.94 11.24 15.12
CA PHE A 201 -3.87 10.23 15.64
C PHE A 201 -5.33 10.65 15.49
N ILE A 202 -5.68 11.89 15.82
CA ILE A 202 -7.06 12.40 15.65
C ILE A 202 -7.46 12.39 14.18
N ALA A 203 -6.59 12.89 13.30
CA ALA A 203 -6.83 12.92 11.86
C ALA A 203 -6.92 11.53 11.22
N PHE A 204 -6.37 10.49 11.85
CA PHE A 204 -6.52 9.11 11.42
C PHE A 204 -7.79 8.47 12.01
N LEU A 205 -7.96 8.55 13.33
CA LEU A 205 -9.02 7.82 14.04
C LEU A 205 -10.42 8.34 13.73
N VAL A 206 -10.59 9.65 13.50
CA VAL A 206 -11.92 10.22 13.20
C VAL A 206 -12.47 9.70 11.86
N PRO A 207 -11.75 9.79 10.72
CA PRO A 207 -12.18 9.16 9.47
C PRO A 207 -12.42 7.65 9.56
N VAL A 208 -11.55 6.94 10.31
CA VAL A 208 -11.70 5.50 10.53
C VAL A 208 -12.98 5.20 11.32
N ALA A 209 -13.30 5.98 12.35
CA ALA A 209 -14.54 5.83 13.11
C ALA A 209 -15.78 6.06 12.23
N VAL A 210 -15.76 7.07 11.34
CA VAL A 210 -16.84 7.29 10.37
C VAL A 210 -16.99 6.11 9.42
N THR A 211 -15.86 5.55 8.95
CA THR A 211 -15.86 4.34 8.12
C THR A 211 -16.48 3.14 8.85
N LEU A 212 -16.10 2.91 10.10
CA LEU A 212 -16.65 1.82 10.91
C LEU A 212 -18.14 1.99 11.18
N LEU A 213 -18.59 3.21 11.49
CA LEU A 213 -20.01 3.52 11.61
C LEU A 213 -20.75 3.25 10.30
N ALA A 214 -20.13 3.58 9.16
CA ALA A 214 -20.77 3.38 7.87
C ALA A 214 -20.97 1.91 7.52
N VAL A 215 -20.03 1.05 7.90
CA VAL A 215 -20.13 -0.40 7.69
C VAL A 215 -21.07 -1.07 8.71
N THR A 216 -21.02 -0.67 9.97
CA THR A 216 -21.73 -1.36 11.06
C THR A 216 -23.19 -0.94 11.21
N ALA A 217 -23.51 0.33 10.94
CA ALA A 217 -24.85 0.87 11.10
C ALA A 217 -25.55 1.17 9.75
N ASP A 218 -24.92 0.82 8.63
CA ASP A 218 -25.45 1.02 7.27
C ASP A 218 -25.86 2.48 6.97
N VAL A 219 -25.12 3.43 7.56
CA VAL A 219 -25.30 4.89 7.37
C VAL A 219 -24.12 5.46 6.61
N PHE A 220 -24.27 6.56 5.87
CA PHE A 220 -23.15 7.16 5.15
C PHE A 220 -22.35 6.15 4.29
N THR A 221 -23.01 5.15 3.70
CA THR A 221 -22.35 4.07 2.92
C THR A 221 -21.49 4.60 1.78
N TRP A 222 -21.84 5.77 1.22
CA TRP A 222 -21.00 6.51 0.26
C TRP A 222 -19.60 6.82 0.81
N TYR A 223 -19.47 7.10 2.11
CA TYR A 223 -18.19 7.40 2.76
C TYR A 223 -17.27 6.18 2.70
N TYR A 224 -17.81 4.98 2.96
CA TYR A 224 -17.07 3.72 2.84
C TYR A 224 -16.83 3.31 1.38
N ASN A 225 -17.83 3.42 0.51
CA ASN A 225 -17.72 3.06 -0.90
C ASN A 225 -16.62 3.85 -1.63
N TYR A 226 -16.36 5.10 -1.20
CA TYR A 226 -15.28 5.95 -1.68
C TYR A 226 -14.16 6.14 -0.65
N GLY A 227 -13.99 5.19 0.29
CA GLY A 227 -13.17 5.28 1.49
C GLY A 227 -11.74 5.81 1.30
N TRP A 228 -11.10 5.47 0.19
CA TRP A 228 -9.79 6.04 -0.15
C TRP A 228 -9.84 7.57 -0.23
N PHE A 229 -10.78 8.11 -1.01
CA PHE A 229 -10.89 9.54 -1.27
C PHE A 229 -11.47 10.29 -0.07
N THR A 230 -12.55 9.78 0.50
CA THR A 230 -13.22 10.39 1.65
C THR A 230 -12.31 10.37 2.88
N GLY A 231 -11.61 9.26 3.12
CA GLY A 231 -10.58 9.13 4.14
C GLY A 231 -9.40 10.07 3.91
N SER A 232 -8.85 10.13 2.70
CA SER A 232 -7.73 11.03 2.39
C SER A 232 -8.09 12.50 2.58
N ILE A 233 -9.23 12.94 2.06
CA ILE A 233 -9.67 14.34 2.16
C ILE A 233 -9.97 14.69 3.62
N SER A 234 -10.70 13.84 4.34
CA SER A 234 -11.03 14.12 5.74
C SER A 234 -9.80 14.09 6.65
N GLY A 235 -8.89 13.11 6.49
CA GLY A 235 -7.62 13.06 7.22
C GLY A 235 -6.76 14.29 6.95
N ALA A 236 -6.66 14.72 5.68
CA ALA A 236 -5.97 15.95 5.30
C ALA A 236 -6.57 17.19 6.00
N VAL A 237 -7.89 17.39 5.91
CA VAL A 237 -8.57 18.56 6.50
C VAL A 237 -8.44 18.57 8.02
N ILE A 238 -8.70 17.43 8.68
CA ILE A 238 -8.61 17.34 10.14
C ILE A 238 -7.18 17.59 10.60
N TYR A 239 -6.19 17.01 9.92
CA TYR A 239 -4.78 17.21 10.26
C TYR A 239 -4.37 18.67 10.10
N TYR A 240 -4.75 19.31 9.00
CA TYR A 240 -4.45 20.73 8.77
C TYR A 240 -4.98 21.61 9.92
N VAL A 241 -6.21 21.39 10.35
CA VAL A 241 -6.82 22.16 11.45
C VAL A 241 -6.16 21.83 12.80
N ALA A 242 -5.99 20.54 13.10
CA ALA A 242 -5.46 20.09 14.39
C ALA A 242 -3.98 20.49 14.57
N ALA A 243 -3.16 20.31 13.53
CA ALA A 243 -1.75 20.67 13.56
C ALA A 243 -1.55 22.18 13.73
N ASN A 244 -2.29 23.02 13.00
CA ASN A 244 -2.21 24.47 13.16
C ASN A 244 -2.63 24.93 14.56
N LYS A 245 -3.70 24.37 15.14
CA LYS A 245 -4.13 24.72 16.50
C LYS A 245 -3.09 24.31 17.57
N LEU A 246 -2.46 23.15 17.41
CA LEU A 246 -1.44 22.67 18.34
C LEU A 246 -0.11 23.43 18.20
N LEU A 247 0.28 23.82 16.99
CA LEU A 247 1.44 24.68 16.73
C LEU A 247 1.24 26.09 17.33
N LEU A 248 0.04 26.67 17.19
CA LEU A 248 -0.31 27.96 17.80
C LEU A 248 -0.33 27.89 19.33
N GLY A 249 -0.84 26.79 19.91
CA GLY A 249 -0.82 26.54 21.35
C GLY A 249 0.60 26.44 21.92
N ALA A 250 1.50 25.73 21.24
CA ALA A 250 2.90 25.60 21.65
C ALA A 250 3.66 26.94 21.61
N GLN A 251 3.39 27.81 20.63
CA GLN A 251 4.01 29.14 20.54
C GLN A 251 3.48 30.10 21.62
N SER A 252 2.21 30.01 22.00
CA SER A 252 1.63 30.84 23.07
C SER A 252 2.26 30.57 24.45
N HIS A 253 2.54 29.30 24.78
CA HIS A 253 3.19 28.93 26.04
C HIS A 253 4.65 29.41 26.15
N VAL A 254 5.40 29.44 25.06
CA VAL A 254 6.78 29.98 25.06
C VAL A 254 6.77 31.51 25.23
N GLY A 255 5.81 32.20 24.62
CA GLY A 255 5.65 33.65 24.77
C GLY A 255 5.25 34.09 26.18
N ASP A 256 4.44 33.30 26.89
CA ASP A 256 4.04 33.60 28.27
C ASP A 256 5.17 33.33 29.27
N LEU A 257 5.99 32.29 29.05
CA LEU A 257 7.19 32.05 29.88
C LEU A 257 8.25 33.14 29.72
N ALA A 258 8.41 33.68 28.50
CA ALA A 258 9.34 34.79 28.23
C ALA A 258 8.86 36.14 28.78
N LYS A 259 7.55 36.29 29.06
CA LYS A 259 6.98 37.47 29.73
C LYS A 259 6.92 37.34 31.25
N ALA A 260 7.08 36.13 31.77
CA ALA A 260 7.09 35.83 33.21
C ALA A 260 8.52 35.79 33.81
N SER A 261 9.56 36.00 32.99
CA SER A 261 10.97 36.14 33.39
C SER A 261 11.46 37.57 33.25
#